data_AF-A0A7J7MCV7-F1
#
_entry.id   AF-A0A7J7MCV7-F1
#
_cell.length_a   1.000
_cell.length_b   1.000
_cell.length_c   1.000
_cell.angle_alpha   90.00
_cell.angle_beta   90.00
_cell.angle_gamma   90.00
#
_symmetry.space_group_name_H-M   'P 1'
#
loop_
_entity.id
_entity.type
_entity.pdbx_description
1 polymer ?
#
loop_
_entity_poly.entity_id
_entity_poly.type
_entity_poly.pdbx_seq_one_letter_code
_entity_poly.pdbx_strand_id
1 'polypeptide(L)'
;MLNISSRLSLFLHSPLFFSPSTTFLSNTLRTASMSSSSSSPNEEESLNQVFKYHNQTKHSFNNYARGPHGLDWANQPNPFRRYIGSHLLPLQHLPLSSSTTPSPSYASLFVSPSTLQPLSLSTLSQLLYDSLSLSAWKTTGDSTWSLRVNPSSGNLHPTEAYVIAPAIGSVSDYPFVAHYAPKEHSLEVRSVIGGEGLFGLLPKGAFLVGLSSIFWREAWKYGERAFRYCNHDVGHAIGAVVVAAAELGWDVKMLDGLGYSDLEKLMGLGGLGKFEIPSRPVKGKLPSIEFEHPDCVLVVFPHGSGSEFSLDYECLSSKISEVMEELEWKGKANSLSKEHVCWDIIYRTAEAMKKPLSIDSRFGIEPFQGSELISDGIYKGSLVRQIVRKRRSAVDMDGVHVMKKEIFYQILLHCLPSGSQGGKVKQGKQLAFPFRVLSWDSEVHAVLFVHRVEGLPNGLYFLVRNEDHFEDLKKATRSAFEWEKPEGCPDNLTLYRLSKGDCQQQSKRLSCHQDIASDSCFSLGMVARFDQALCDKNVWMYPRLFWETGILGQVLYLEAHAVGIAATGIGCYFDDAVHEVLGLKGSAFQILYHFTVGSPVLDKRIMSLPAYPGPTIDA
;
A
#
# COMPACT_ATOMS: atom_id res chain seq x y z
N MET A 1 -44.17 75.39 -0.25
CA MET A 1 -44.34 76.42 -1.29
C MET A 1 -43.33 76.14 -2.39
N LEU A 2 -43.82 75.92 -3.62
CA LEU A 2 -43.19 76.17 -4.94
C LEU A 2 -41.77 75.62 -5.20
N ASN A 3 -41.40 74.99 -6.31
CA ASN A 3 -42.04 74.56 -7.56
C ASN A 3 -40.90 73.92 -8.40
N ILE A 4 -41.21 72.92 -9.24
CA ILE A 4 -40.87 72.82 -10.70
C ILE A 4 -39.38 73.01 -11.11
N SER A 5 -38.75 72.29 -12.05
CA SER A 5 -39.09 71.26 -13.04
C SER A 5 -37.89 71.19 -14.01
N SER A 6 -37.74 70.07 -14.75
CA SER A 6 -37.38 69.94 -16.19
C SER A 6 -36.25 70.79 -16.82
N ARG A 7 -35.52 70.37 -17.86
CA ARG A 7 -35.38 69.19 -18.74
C ARG A 7 -34.31 69.60 -19.79
N LEU A 8 -33.93 68.62 -20.62
CA LEU A 8 -33.47 68.72 -22.04
C LEU A 8 -31.96 68.89 -22.34
N SER A 9 -31.34 67.73 -22.59
CA SER A 9 -30.70 67.26 -23.85
C SER A 9 -30.02 68.26 -24.82
N LEU A 10 -28.81 67.90 -25.26
CA LEU A 10 -28.39 67.88 -26.67
C LEU A 10 -27.15 67.00 -26.88
N PHE A 11 -27.06 66.46 -28.11
CA PHE A 11 -26.27 65.32 -28.58
C PHE A 11 -24.92 65.72 -29.23
N LEU A 12 -24.06 64.71 -29.39
CA LEU A 12 -22.98 64.52 -30.40
C LEU A 12 -21.58 65.16 -30.16
N HIS A 13 -20.60 64.32 -29.80
CA HIS A 13 -19.44 63.92 -30.64
C HIS A 13 -18.44 63.09 -29.81
N SER A 14 -18.10 61.87 -30.26
CA SER A 14 -16.99 61.06 -29.74
C SER A 14 -15.65 61.55 -30.34
N PRO A 15 -14.49 61.32 -29.68
CA PRO A 15 -13.77 60.08 -29.95
C PRO A 15 -13.03 59.45 -28.76
N LEU A 16 -12.97 58.11 -28.81
CA LEU A 16 -11.92 57.16 -28.39
C LEU A 16 -10.84 57.66 -27.41
N PHE A 17 -10.79 57.04 -26.21
CA PHE A 17 -9.58 56.44 -25.60
C PHE A 17 -10.01 55.50 -24.46
N PHE A 18 -9.55 54.24 -24.50
CA PHE A 18 -9.87 53.18 -23.54
C PHE A 18 -8.78 53.07 -22.47
N SER A 19 -9.16 53.06 -21.18
CA SER A 19 -8.50 52.42 -20.01
C SER A 19 -9.26 52.82 -18.71
N PRO A 20 -9.11 52.11 -17.57
CA PRO A 20 -10.03 51.07 -17.10
C PRO A 20 -10.84 51.52 -15.87
N SER A 21 -11.94 50.82 -15.55
CA SER A 21 -12.72 51.09 -14.33
C SER A 21 -12.86 49.85 -13.46
N THR A 22 -12.26 49.95 -12.29
CA THR A 22 -12.51 49.15 -11.09
C THR A 22 -13.97 49.21 -10.69
N THR A 23 -14.55 48.07 -10.30
CA THR A 23 -15.81 48.06 -9.54
C THR A 23 -15.75 46.99 -8.45
N PHE A 24 -16.01 47.46 -7.23
CA PHE A 24 -16.24 46.69 -6.02
C PHE A 24 -17.49 45.81 -6.19
N LEU A 25 -17.44 44.56 -5.71
CA LEU A 25 -18.61 43.69 -5.56
C LEU A 25 -18.75 43.28 -4.09
N SER A 26 -19.95 43.52 -3.56
CA SER A 26 -20.36 43.30 -2.19
C SER A 26 -20.60 41.82 -1.90
N ASN A 27 -20.16 41.37 -0.72
CA ASN A 27 -20.39 40.04 -0.17
C ASN A 27 -21.88 39.73 -0.01
N THR A 28 -22.31 38.59 -0.55
CA THR A 28 -23.56 37.93 -0.14
C THR A 28 -23.22 36.53 0.36
N LEU A 29 -23.48 36.29 1.65
CA LEU A 29 -23.40 34.99 2.30
C LEU A 29 -24.35 34.00 1.62
N ARG A 30 -23.80 32.95 1.00
CA ARG A 30 -24.55 31.75 0.61
C ARG A 30 -24.47 30.75 1.76
N THR A 31 -25.59 30.53 2.42
CA THR A 31 -25.86 29.33 3.21
C THR A 31 -25.84 28.12 2.28
N ALA A 32 -24.88 27.22 2.47
CA ALA A 32 -24.80 25.97 1.74
C ALA A 32 -25.86 24.99 2.27
N SER A 33 -26.90 24.74 1.47
CA SER A 33 -27.78 23.59 1.63
C SER A 33 -27.05 22.35 1.14
N MET A 34 -26.97 21.30 1.98
CA MET A 34 -26.49 19.98 1.57
C MET A 34 -27.40 19.45 0.45
N SER A 35 -26.86 19.36 -0.77
CA SER A 35 -27.49 18.58 -1.84
C SER A 35 -27.15 17.11 -1.61
N SER A 36 -28.14 16.31 -1.19
CA SER A 36 -28.06 14.86 -1.22
C SER A 36 -27.98 14.39 -2.67
N SER A 37 -26.80 14.00 -3.15
CA SER A 37 -26.69 13.23 -4.38
C SER A 37 -27.38 11.89 -4.17
N SER A 38 -28.47 11.63 -4.90
CA SER A 38 -29.16 10.34 -4.86
C SER A 38 -28.26 9.27 -5.47
N SER A 39 -27.55 8.52 -4.62
CA SER A 39 -26.82 7.31 -5.03
C SER A 39 -27.78 6.30 -5.66
N SER A 40 -27.33 5.57 -6.66
CA SER A 40 -28.12 4.47 -7.22
C SER A 40 -28.35 3.38 -6.16
N PRO A 41 -29.46 2.62 -6.19
CA PRO A 41 -29.74 1.57 -5.20
C PRO A 41 -28.60 0.54 -5.02
N ASN A 42 -27.84 0.28 -6.09
CA ASN A 42 -26.72 -0.66 -6.08
C ASN A 42 -25.46 -0.10 -5.39
N GLU A 43 -25.22 1.20 -5.47
CA GLU A 43 -24.11 1.87 -4.76
C GLU A 43 -24.37 1.91 -3.26
N GLU A 44 -25.61 2.17 -2.85
CA GLU A 44 -26.00 2.16 -1.44
C GLU A 44 -25.86 0.75 -0.82
N GLU A 45 -26.28 -0.29 -1.55
CA GLU A 45 -26.09 -1.68 -1.10
C GLU A 45 -24.61 -2.03 -0.95
N SER A 46 -23.77 -1.63 -1.91
CA SER A 46 -22.33 -1.88 -1.87
C SER A 46 -21.67 -1.16 -0.69
N LEU A 47 -22.04 0.09 -0.43
CA LEU A 47 -21.55 0.88 0.70
C LEU A 47 -21.95 0.24 2.03
N ASN A 48 -23.21 -0.17 2.15
CA ASN A 48 -23.71 -0.90 3.32
C ASN A 48 -22.96 -2.21 3.55
N GLN A 49 -22.64 -2.96 2.49
CA GLN A 49 -21.86 -4.20 2.59
C GLN A 49 -20.43 -3.95 3.08
N VAL A 50 -19.77 -2.86 2.67
CA VAL A 50 -18.44 -2.48 3.17
C VAL A 50 -18.48 -2.06 4.64
N PHE A 51 -19.44 -1.22 5.03
CA PHE A 51 -19.62 -0.84 6.44
C PHE A 51 -19.92 -2.06 7.32
N LYS A 52 -20.78 -2.97 6.83
CA LYS A 52 -21.08 -4.23 7.50
C LYS A 52 -19.82 -5.06 7.72
N TYR A 53 -19.01 -5.27 6.68
CA TYR A 53 -17.76 -6.02 6.80
C TYR A 53 -16.78 -5.34 7.76
N HIS A 54 -16.58 -4.02 7.63
CA HIS A 54 -15.69 -3.30 8.53
C HIS A 54 -16.13 -3.48 9.99
N ASN A 55 -17.40 -3.23 10.32
CA ASN A 55 -17.89 -3.35 11.70
C ASN A 55 -17.87 -4.80 12.21
N GLN A 56 -18.27 -5.77 11.40
CA GLN A 56 -18.30 -7.18 11.80
C GLN A 56 -16.89 -7.75 12.06
N THR A 57 -15.88 -7.22 11.37
CA THR A 57 -14.49 -7.71 11.50
C THR A 57 -13.65 -6.96 12.52
N LYS A 58 -14.23 -6.03 13.30
CA LYS A 58 -13.53 -5.36 14.41
C LYS A 58 -13.17 -6.35 15.53
N HIS A 59 -12.11 -6.06 16.27
CA HIS A 59 -11.88 -6.68 17.57
C HIS A 59 -12.35 -5.75 18.69
N SER A 60 -12.82 -6.35 19.77
CA SER A 60 -13.17 -5.69 21.03
C SER A 60 -12.56 -6.46 22.20
N PHE A 61 -12.47 -5.85 23.38
CA PHE A 61 -11.94 -6.53 24.58
C PHE A 61 -12.69 -7.83 24.92
N ASN A 62 -13.98 -7.89 24.63
CA ASN A 62 -14.83 -9.03 24.98
C ASN A 62 -15.00 -10.03 23.85
N ASN A 63 -14.67 -9.66 22.61
CA ASN A 63 -14.87 -10.52 21.46
C ASN A 63 -13.94 -10.16 20.31
N TYR A 64 -13.23 -11.16 19.78
CA TYR A 64 -12.46 -11.03 18.55
C TYR A 64 -13.37 -11.25 17.33
N ALA A 65 -12.99 -10.70 16.17
CA ALA A 65 -13.59 -11.06 14.89
C ALA A 65 -13.64 -12.59 14.72
N ARG A 66 -14.69 -13.09 14.06
CA ARG A 66 -14.91 -14.53 13.94
C ARG A 66 -13.80 -15.18 13.12
N GLY A 67 -13.16 -16.16 13.74
CA GLY A 67 -12.08 -16.96 13.18
C GLY A 67 -12.34 -18.45 13.35
N PRO A 68 -11.44 -19.30 12.83
CA PRO A 68 -11.49 -20.73 13.09
C PRO A 68 -11.34 -21.03 14.59
N HIS A 69 -12.03 -22.08 15.10
CA HIS A 69 -11.97 -22.50 16.52
C HIS A 69 -10.68 -23.25 16.90
N GLY A 70 -9.64 -23.14 16.07
CA GLY A 70 -8.37 -23.85 16.17
C GLY A 70 -7.69 -23.92 14.79
N LEU A 71 -6.37 -24.06 14.75
CA LEU A 71 -5.63 -24.15 13.49
C LEU A 71 -5.41 -25.60 13.09
N ASP A 72 -5.91 -25.96 11.90
CA ASP A 72 -5.66 -27.25 11.26
C ASP A 72 -4.36 -27.17 10.46
N TRP A 73 -3.23 -27.37 11.15
CA TRP A 73 -1.88 -27.30 10.56
C TRP A 73 -1.65 -28.33 9.44
N ALA A 74 -2.32 -29.47 9.48
CA ALA A 74 -2.21 -30.50 8.44
C ALA A 74 -2.88 -30.07 7.12
N ASN A 75 -3.74 -29.05 7.17
CA ASN A 75 -4.44 -28.48 6.03
C ASN A 75 -4.04 -27.01 5.77
N GLN A 76 -2.90 -26.57 6.33
CA GLN A 76 -2.37 -25.23 6.05
C GLN A 76 -2.22 -25.04 4.53
N PRO A 77 -2.71 -23.92 3.96
CA PRO A 77 -2.60 -23.64 2.54
C PRO A 77 -1.14 -23.61 2.11
N ASN A 78 -0.83 -24.26 0.99
CA ASN A 78 0.47 -24.14 0.37
C ASN A 78 0.76 -22.65 0.07
N PRO A 79 1.87 -22.08 0.58
CA PRO A 79 2.19 -20.67 0.37
C PRO A 79 2.74 -20.40 -1.04
N PHE A 80 2.77 -21.39 -1.94
CA PHE A 80 3.30 -21.27 -3.29
C PHE A 80 2.28 -21.74 -4.34
N ARG A 81 1.69 -20.79 -5.09
CA ARG A 81 0.95 -21.09 -6.32
C ARG A 81 1.94 -21.57 -7.36
N ARG A 82 1.52 -22.55 -8.15
CA ARG A 82 2.22 -23.03 -9.34
C ARG A 82 1.20 -23.23 -10.45
N TYR A 83 1.58 -22.87 -11.67
CA TYR A 83 0.82 -23.18 -12.89
C TYR A 83 1.46 -24.39 -13.59
N ILE A 84 1.05 -25.57 -13.14
CA ILE A 84 1.61 -26.86 -13.60
C ILE A 84 1.35 -27.03 -15.10
N GLY A 85 2.42 -27.22 -15.87
CA GLY A 85 2.38 -27.34 -17.33
C GLY A 85 2.80 -26.07 -18.08
N SER A 86 2.96 -24.93 -17.40
CA SER A 86 3.61 -23.75 -17.97
C SER A 86 5.12 -23.96 -18.11
N HIS A 87 5.74 -23.29 -19.08
CA HIS A 87 7.20 -23.27 -19.20
C HIS A 87 7.80 -22.49 -18.02
N LEU A 88 8.65 -23.16 -17.24
CA LEU A 88 9.32 -22.56 -16.08
C LEU A 88 10.70 -22.05 -16.50
N LEU A 89 10.85 -20.73 -16.53
CA LEU A 89 12.08 -20.05 -16.87
C LEU A 89 12.81 -19.58 -15.60
N PRO A 90 13.99 -20.14 -15.26
CA PRO A 90 14.72 -19.74 -14.07
C PRO A 90 15.25 -18.31 -14.18
N LEU A 91 15.12 -17.54 -13.09
CA LEU A 91 15.72 -16.23 -12.97
C LEU A 91 17.10 -16.32 -12.30
N GLN A 92 17.88 -15.24 -12.36
CA GLN A 92 19.23 -15.19 -11.83
C GLN A 92 19.21 -15.04 -10.31
N HIS A 93 19.88 -15.96 -9.61
CA HIS A 93 20.15 -15.78 -8.20
C HIS A 93 21.27 -14.74 -8.06
N LEU A 94 20.92 -13.53 -7.61
CA LEU A 94 21.85 -12.42 -7.48
C LEU A 94 22.23 -12.23 -6.00
N PRO A 95 23.24 -12.93 -5.45
CA PRO A 95 23.66 -12.70 -4.06
C PRO A 95 24.18 -11.28 -3.86
N LEU A 96 24.15 -10.82 -2.60
CA LEU A 96 24.58 -9.46 -2.22
C LEU A 96 26.05 -9.17 -2.57
N SER A 97 26.88 -10.21 -2.71
CA SER A 97 28.31 -10.12 -2.98
C SER A 97 28.68 -10.11 -4.47
N SER A 98 27.73 -10.37 -5.39
CA SER A 98 28.04 -10.59 -6.81
C SER A 98 27.29 -9.66 -7.76
N SER A 99 26.84 -8.49 -7.31
CA SER A 99 26.07 -7.61 -8.19
C SER A 99 26.97 -6.98 -9.26
N THR A 100 26.65 -7.24 -10.52
CA THR A 100 27.20 -6.54 -11.68
C THR A 100 26.76 -5.07 -11.72
N THR A 101 25.69 -4.74 -11.00
CA THR A 101 25.15 -3.38 -10.80
C THR A 101 25.43 -2.92 -9.35
N PRO A 102 26.02 -1.74 -9.12
CA PRO A 102 26.16 -1.19 -7.77
C PRO A 102 24.78 -0.87 -7.18
N SER A 103 24.48 -1.33 -5.97
CA SER A 103 23.26 -0.90 -5.26
C SER A 103 23.44 0.52 -4.73
N PRO A 104 22.46 1.43 -4.89
CA PRO A 104 22.54 2.78 -4.36
C PRO A 104 22.52 2.79 -2.81
N SER A 105 22.93 3.92 -2.23
CA SER A 105 22.74 4.12 -0.79
C SER A 105 21.24 4.25 -0.48
N TYR A 106 20.84 3.87 0.72
CA TYR A 106 19.44 3.96 1.12
C TYR A 106 18.92 5.40 1.12
N ALA A 107 19.73 6.34 1.60
CA ALA A 107 19.38 7.76 1.63
C ALA A 107 19.11 8.34 0.24
N SER A 108 19.84 7.90 -0.80
CA SER A 108 19.73 8.52 -2.12
C SER A 108 18.35 8.31 -2.74
N LEU A 109 17.64 7.21 -2.40
CA LEU A 109 16.29 6.94 -2.91
C LEU A 109 15.29 8.05 -2.58
N PHE A 110 15.49 8.75 -1.46
CA PHE A 110 14.61 9.82 -1.02
C PHE A 110 14.97 11.16 -1.66
N VAL A 111 16.18 11.33 -2.18
CA VAL A 111 16.69 12.62 -2.65
C VAL A 111 16.64 12.73 -4.18
N SER A 112 16.98 11.66 -4.88
CA SER A 112 17.12 11.69 -6.34
C SER A 112 16.95 10.29 -6.95
N PRO A 113 16.48 10.19 -8.20
CA PRO A 113 16.42 8.93 -8.93
C PRO A 113 17.81 8.26 -9.05
N SER A 114 17.84 6.93 -9.00
CA SER A 114 19.07 6.14 -9.21
C SER A 114 19.48 6.08 -10.68
N THR A 115 20.67 5.54 -10.96
CA THR A 115 21.16 5.31 -12.32
C THR A 115 20.25 4.35 -13.09
N LEU A 116 19.70 4.83 -14.21
CA LEU A 116 18.81 4.08 -15.06
C LEU A 116 19.48 2.82 -15.64
N GLN A 117 18.88 1.67 -15.40
CA GLN A 117 19.25 0.39 -16.00
C GLN A 117 18.30 0.01 -17.14
N PRO A 118 18.78 -0.68 -18.19
CA PRO A 118 17.92 -1.19 -19.25
C PRO A 118 17.07 -2.37 -18.76
N LEU A 119 15.89 -2.56 -19.35
CA LEU A 119 15.09 -3.76 -19.15
C LEU A 119 15.79 -4.96 -19.80
N SER A 120 16.07 -5.99 -19.01
CA SER A 120 16.74 -7.22 -19.43
C SER A 120 16.33 -8.36 -18.48
N LEU A 121 16.68 -9.62 -18.81
CA LEU A 121 16.49 -10.74 -17.89
C LEU A 121 17.15 -10.49 -16.53
N SER A 122 18.36 -9.93 -16.51
CA SER A 122 19.12 -9.68 -15.28
C SER A 122 18.45 -8.62 -14.39
N THR A 123 18.00 -7.51 -14.98
CA THR A 123 17.34 -6.43 -14.23
C THR A 123 15.90 -6.78 -13.84
N LEU A 124 15.16 -7.53 -14.66
CA LEU A 124 13.86 -8.09 -14.28
C LEU A 124 14.01 -9.10 -13.12
N SER A 125 15.01 -9.96 -13.20
CA SER A 125 15.37 -10.89 -12.12
C SER A 125 15.70 -10.14 -10.84
N GLN A 126 16.50 -9.07 -10.91
CA GLN A 126 16.85 -8.25 -9.75
C GLN A 126 15.61 -7.60 -9.13
N LEU A 127 14.73 -6.99 -9.94
CA LEU A 127 13.49 -6.40 -9.46
C LEU A 127 12.68 -7.41 -8.63
N LEU A 128 12.44 -8.61 -9.17
CA LEU A 128 11.66 -9.64 -8.49
C LEU A 128 12.40 -10.19 -7.26
N TYR A 129 13.73 -10.32 -7.34
CA TYR A 129 14.58 -10.78 -6.25
C TYR A 129 14.54 -9.82 -5.04
N ASP A 130 14.59 -8.53 -5.30
CA ASP A 130 14.66 -7.48 -4.29
C ASP A 130 13.27 -6.96 -3.85
N SER A 131 12.17 -7.53 -4.38
CA SER A 131 10.78 -7.14 -4.01
C SER A 131 9.88 -8.28 -3.52
N LEU A 132 9.80 -9.40 -4.24
CA LEU A 132 8.74 -10.41 -4.08
C LEU A 132 9.27 -11.82 -3.78
N SER A 133 10.59 -11.99 -3.81
CA SER A 133 11.26 -13.28 -3.64
C SER A 133 11.37 -13.73 -2.19
N LEU A 134 11.76 -14.99 -1.98
CA LEU A 134 12.21 -15.45 -0.67
C LEU A 134 13.42 -14.65 -0.20
N SER A 135 13.47 -14.33 1.10
CA SER A 135 14.56 -13.58 1.74
C SER A 135 15.41 -14.43 2.68
N ALA A 136 14.83 -15.49 3.25
CA ALA A 136 15.51 -16.52 4.04
C ALA A 136 14.55 -17.68 4.32
N TRP A 137 15.08 -18.79 4.81
CA TRP A 137 14.30 -19.79 5.55
C TRP A 137 14.66 -19.73 7.02
N LYS A 138 13.69 -20.06 7.87
CA LYS A 138 13.86 -20.17 9.31
C LYS A 138 13.49 -21.56 9.77
N THR A 139 14.28 -22.09 10.69
CA THR A 139 14.06 -23.44 11.24
C THR A 139 14.20 -23.41 12.75
N THR A 140 13.25 -24.05 13.45
CA THR A 140 13.35 -24.33 14.88
C THR A 140 12.64 -25.65 15.20
N GLY A 141 13.32 -26.55 15.91
CA GLY A 141 12.86 -27.93 16.06
C GLY A 141 12.59 -28.58 14.70
N ASP A 142 11.40 -29.17 14.54
CA ASP A 142 10.97 -29.83 13.30
C ASP A 142 10.23 -28.89 12.32
N SER A 143 10.14 -27.59 12.64
CA SER A 143 9.40 -26.60 11.84
C SER A 143 10.34 -25.75 11.00
N THR A 144 10.09 -25.71 9.69
CA THR A 144 10.78 -24.82 8.74
C THR A 144 9.78 -23.98 7.97
N TRP A 145 10.05 -22.68 7.82
CA TRP A 145 9.21 -21.77 7.06
C TRP A 145 10.02 -20.75 6.27
N SER A 146 9.51 -20.40 5.08
CA SER A 146 10.10 -19.38 4.22
C SER A 146 9.68 -17.98 4.66
N LEU A 147 10.60 -17.03 4.57
CA LEU A 147 10.33 -15.60 4.66
C LEU A 147 10.45 -14.97 3.27
N ARG A 148 9.66 -13.93 2.99
CA ARG A 148 9.77 -13.12 1.77
C ARG A 148 10.37 -11.75 2.06
N VAL A 149 10.70 -11.02 0.99
CA VAL A 149 11.16 -9.63 1.10
C VAL A 149 10.07 -8.75 1.70
N ASN A 150 8.87 -8.80 1.13
CA ASN A 150 7.69 -8.19 1.73
C ASN A 150 7.17 -9.03 2.91
N PRO A 151 6.74 -8.39 4.01
CA PRO A 151 6.08 -9.07 5.13
C PRO A 151 4.70 -9.59 4.73
N SER A 152 4.20 -10.54 5.52
CA SER A 152 2.84 -11.04 5.39
C SER A 152 2.27 -11.41 6.75
N SER A 153 0.97 -11.16 6.95
CA SER A 153 0.25 -11.50 8.17
C SER A 153 0.35 -13.00 8.46
N GLY A 154 0.96 -13.34 9.60
CA GLY A 154 1.14 -14.74 9.98
C GLY A 154 2.05 -15.55 9.04
N ASN A 155 2.79 -14.90 8.15
CA ASN A 155 3.65 -15.52 7.14
C ASN A 155 2.87 -16.43 6.16
N LEU A 156 1.66 -16.02 5.75
CA LEU A 156 0.76 -16.82 4.90
C LEU A 156 0.85 -16.48 3.41
N HIS A 157 1.35 -15.30 3.07
CA HIS A 157 1.65 -14.81 1.72
C HIS A 157 0.49 -14.98 0.74
N PRO A 158 -0.64 -14.25 0.91
CA PRO A 158 -1.79 -14.31 0.01
C PRO A 158 -1.50 -13.73 -1.38
N THR A 159 -0.52 -12.82 -1.47
CA THR A 159 -0.24 -12.04 -2.68
C THR A 159 0.62 -12.80 -3.68
N GLU A 160 0.09 -13.03 -4.87
CA GLU A 160 0.80 -13.55 -6.04
C GLU A 160 1.11 -12.43 -7.04
N ALA A 161 2.10 -12.66 -7.90
CA ALA A 161 2.59 -11.64 -8.82
C ALA A 161 2.72 -12.15 -10.26
N TYR A 162 2.47 -11.25 -11.19
CA TYR A 162 2.50 -11.48 -12.62
C TYR A 162 3.38 -10.44 -13.31
N VAL A 163 4.10 -10.84 -14.35
CA VAL A 163 4.85 -9.95 -15.23
C VAL A 163 4.20 -9.98 -16.60
N ILE A 164 3.82 -8.81 -17.11
CA ILE A 164 3.36 -8.62 -18.48
C ILE A 164 4.36 -7.68 -19.16
N ALA A 165 5.20 -8.22 -20.03
CA ALA A 165 6.37 -7.51 -20.54
C ALA A 165 6.48 -7.59 -22.06
N PRO A 166 7.16 -6.62 -22.71
CA PRO A 166 7.54 -6.73 -24.11
C PRO A 166 8.52 -7.89 -24.28
N ALA A 167 8.97 -8.14 -25.52
CA ALA A 167 10.03 -9.09 -25.77
C ALA A 167 11.28 -8.75 -24.93
N ILE A 168 11.76 -9.72 -24.16
CA ILE A 168 12.99 -9.61 -23.37
C ILE A 168 13.87 -10.77 -23.82
N GLY A 169 15.04 -10.46 -24.37
CA GLY A 169 15.98 -11.47 -24.82
C GLY A 169 16.29 -12.48 -23.71
N SER A 170 16.37 -13.76 -24.08
CA SER A 170 16.49 -14.91 -23.17
C SER A 170 15.25 -15.26 -22.33
N VAL A 171 14.17 -14.46 -22.38
CA VAL A 171 12.86 -14.83 -21.80
C VAL A 171 11.90 -15.24 -22.90
N SER A 172 11.67 -14.36 -23.87
CA SER A 172 10.75 -14.56 -24.99
C SER A 172 11.06 -13.55 -26.10
N ASP A 173 11.04 -14.02 -27.35
CA ASP A 173 11.18 -13.18 -28.56
C ASP A 173 9.94 -12.33 -28.84
N TYR A 174 8.85 -12.61 -28.13
CA TYR A 174 7.57 -11.91 -28.22
C TYR A 174 7.16 -11.38 -26.85
N PRO A 175 6.30 -10.34 -26.78
CA PRO A 175 5.67 -9.95 -25.54
C PRO A 175 4.95 -11.13 -24.86
N PHE A 176 4.89 -11.13 -23.53
CA PHE A 176 4.45 -12.32 -22.78
C PHE A 176 3.76 -11.97 -21.46
N VAL A 177 3.01 -12.94 -20.94
CA VAL A 177 2.45 -12.95 -19.58
C VAL A 177 3.05 -14.11 -18.81
N ALA A 178 3.61 -13.83 -17.64
CA ALA A 178 4.18 -14.86 -16.76
C ALA A 178 3.72 -14.69 -15.31
N HIS A 179 3.46 -15.80 -14.63
CA HIS A 179 3.31 -15.85 -13.18
C HIS A 179 4.71 -15.95 -12.54
N TYR A 180 4.99 -15.19 -11.49
CA TYR A 180 6.24 -15.28 -10.76
C TYR A 180 6.15 -16.37 -9.68
N ALA A 181 6.98 -17.41 -9.79
CA ALA A 181 7.07 -18.51 -8.83
C ALA A 181 8.18 -18.21 -7.80
N PRO A 182 7.85 -17.73 -6.57
CA PRO A 182 8.84 -17.22 -5.64
C PRO A 182 9.69 -18.33 -5.01
N LYS A 183 9.18 -19.57 -4.88
CA LYS A 183 9.96 -20.69 -4.31
C LYS A 183 11.16 -21.04 -5.18
N GLU A 184 10.98 -21.03 -6.49
CA GLU A 184 12.00 -21.37 -7.47
C GLU A 184 12.75 -20.15 -8.01
N HIS A 185 12.38 -18.94 -7.60
CA HIS A 185 12.79 -17.68 -8.23
C HIS A 185 12.74 -17.79 -9.76
N SER A 186 11.55 -18.01 -10.31
CA SER A 186 11.36 -18.35 -11.72
C SER A 186 10.09 -17.71 -12.29
N LEU A 187 10.01 -17.61 -13.62
CA LEU A 187 8.81 -17.18 -14.34
C LEU A 187 8.11 -18.39 -14.95
N GLU A 188 6.84 -18.59 -14.63
CA GLU A 188 5.96 -19.52 -15.32
C GLU A 188 5.30 -18.78 -16.48
N VAL A 189 5.80 -18.96 -17.71
CA VAL A 189 5.26 -18.31 -18.90
C VAL A 189 3.86 -18.87 -19.19
N ARG A 190 2.85 -18.05 -18.92
CA ARG A 190 1.42 -18.39 -19.02
C ARG A 190 0.89 -18.19 -20.43
N SER A 191 1.35 -17.15 -21.13
CA SER A 191 0.97 -16.90 -22.52
C SER A 191 1.99 -16.02 -23.24
N VAL A 192 1.91 -16.01 -24.56
CA VAL A 192 2.71 -15.16 -25.46
C VAL A 192 1.73 -14.29 -26.24
N ILE A 193 2.01 -13.00 -26.31
CA ILE A 193 1.16 -11.98 -26.95
C ILE A 193 1.70 -11.70 -28.36
N GLY A 194 0.81 -11.73 -29.36
CA GLY A 194 1.14 -11.40 -30.75
C GLY A 194 1.36 -9.90 -30.98
N GLY A 195 2.24 -9.55 -31.91
CA GLY A 195 2.52 -8.16 -32.29
C GLY A 195 3.18 -7.33 -31.17
N GLU A 196 2.94 -6.01 -31.15
CA GLU A 196 3.40 -5.12 -30.09
C GLU A 196 2.53 -5.19 -28.81
N GLY A 197 1.46 -5.99 -28.81
CA GLY A 197 0.53 -6.12 -27.68
C GLY A 197 -0.10 -4.78 -27.27
N LEU A 198 0.00 -4.45 -25.98
CA LEU A 198 -0.48 -3.20 -25.39
C LEU A 198 0.64 -2.17 -25.13
N PHE A 199 1.90 -2.50 -25.44
CA PHE A 199 3.06 -1.69 -25.03
C PHE A 199 3.22 -0.39 -25.81
N GLY A 200 2.61 -0.29 -27.00
CA GLY A 200 2.54 0.97 -27.76
C GLY A 200 1.68 2.05 -27.07
N LEU A 201 0.83 1.66 -26.11
CA LEU A 201 0.02 2.60 -25.31
C LEU A 201 0.67 2.98 -23.98
N LEU A 202 1.81 2.39 -23.64
CA LEU A 202 2.52 2.61 -22.37
C LEU A 202 3.75 3.50 -22.57
N PRO A 203 4.35 4.05 -21.49
CA PRO A 203 5.62 4.75 -21.61
C PRO A 203 6.69 3.87 -22.26
N LYS A 204 7.61 4.49 -23.02
CA LYS A 204 8.67 3.75 -23.71
C LYS A 204 9.52 2.95 -22.71
N GLY A 205 9.71 1.67 -22.99
CA GLY A 205 10.47 0.76 -22.13
C GLY A 205 9.69 0.28 -20.90
N ALA A 206 8.38 0.53 -20.84
CA ALA A 206 7.54 0.06 -19.76
C ALA A 206 7.21 -1.43 -19.85
N PHE A 207 6.93 -2.01 -18.69
CA PHE A 207 6.28 -3.31 -18.52
C PHE A 207 5.34 -3.24 -17.32
N LEU A 208 4.56 -4.29 -17.10
CA LEU A 208 3.58 -4.34 -16.03
C LEU A 208 3.92 -5.41 -14.99
N VAL A 209 3.63 -5.09 -13.73
CA VAL A 209 3.59 -6.04 -12.62
C VAL A 209 2.15 -6.10 -12.11
N GLY A 210 1.49 -7.23 -12.29
CA GLY A 210 0.17 -7.51 -11.74
C GLY A 210 0.28 -8.14 -10.36
N LEU A 211 -0.57 -7.72 -9.42
CA LEU A 211 -0.71 -8.32 -8.09
C LEU A 211 -2.13 -8.86 -7.91
N SER A 212 -2.23 -10.02 -7.29
CA SER A 212 -3.50 -10.67 -6.96
C SER A 212 -3.43 -11.34 -5.59
N SER A 213 -4.58 -11.63 -4.99
CA SER A 213 -4.68 -12.21 -3.66
C SER A 213 -5.47 -13.52 -3.67
N ILE A 214 -4.97 -14.50 -2.94
CA ILE A 214 -5.69 -15.74 -2.64
C ILE A 214 -6.21 -15.64 -1.21
N PHE A 215 -7.45 -15.14 -1.05
CA PHE A 215 -8.03 -14.86 0.27
C PHE A 215 -8.04 -16.07 1.20
N TRP A 216 -8.16 -17.28 0.65
CA TRP A 216 -8.13 -18.52 1.43
C TRP A 216 -6.86 -18.68 2.27
N ARG A 217 -5.70 -18.22 1.79
CA ARG A 217 -4.43 -18.33 2.55
C ARG A 217 -4.52 -17.64 3.91
N GLU A 218 -5.03 -16.42 3.93
CA GLU A 218 -5.26 -15.65 5.16
C GLU A 218 -6.48 -16.16 5.94
N ALA A 219 -7.57 -16.50 5.24
CA ALA A 219 -8.83 -16.92 5.86
C ALA A 219 -8.74 -18.25 6.62
N TRP A 220 -7.80 -19.11 6.24
CA TRP A 220 -7.46 -20.33 6.99
C TRP A 220 -7.07 -20.03 8.45
N LYS A 221 -6.36 -18.92 8.70
CA LYS A 221 -5.92 -18.53 10.05
C LYS A 221 -6.82 -17.48 10.69
N TYR A 222 -7.23 -16.48 9.92
CA TYR A 222 -7.83 -15.24 10.44
C TYR A 222 -9.33 -15.12 10.21
N GLY A 223 -9.95 -16.11 9.57
CA GLY A 223 -11.38 -16.13 9.29
C GLY A 223 -11.87 -14.86 8.61
N GLU A 224 -12.93 -14.26 9.14
CA GLU A 224 -13.58 -13.10 8.52
C GLU A 224 -12.65 -11.89 8.35
N ARG A 225 -11.63 -11.73 9.20
CA ARG A 225 -10.72 -10.57 9.15
C ARG A 225 -9.66 -10.66 8.05
N ALA A 226 -9.53 -11.82 7.40
CA ALA A 226 -8.52 -12.10 6.39
C ALA A 226 -8.49 -11.09 5.23
N PHE A 227 -9.64 -10.57 4.81
CA PHE A 227 -9.67 -9.61 3.71
C PHE A 227 -8.96 -8.30 4.06
N ARG A 228 -8.90 -7.89 5.34
CA ARG A 228 -8.06 -6.75 5.75
C ARG A 228 -6.57 -7.07 5.57
N TYR A 229 -6.17 -8.27 5.98
CA TYR A 229 -4.77 -8.73 5.95
C TYR A 229 -4.25 -8.93 4.53
N CYS A 230 -5.05 -9.50 3.62
CA CYS A 230 -4.70 -9.57 2.21
C CYS A 230 -4.35 -8.19 1.64
N ASN A 231 -5.15 -7.17 1.96
CA ASN A 231 -4.90 -5.83 1.43
C ASN A 231 -3.71 -5.11 2.10
N HIS A 232 -3.43 -5.35 3.39
CA HIS A 232 -2.16 -4.89 3.98
C HIS A 232 -0.96 -5.48 3.25
N ASP A 233 -1.01 -6.78 2.96
CA ASP A 233 0.04 -7.51 2.26
C ASP A 233 0.24 -7.01 0.83
N VAL A 234 -0.84 -6.66 0.11
CA VAL A 234 -0.77 -5.98 -1.20
C VAL A 234 -0.05 -4.63 -1.08
N GLY A 235 -0.39 -3.81 -0.09
CA GLY A 235 0.29 -2.54 0.16
C GLY A 235 1.79 -2.70 0.41
N HIS A 236 2.16 -3.69 1.24
CA HIS A 236 3.55 -4.03 1.47
C HIS A 236 4.27 -4.50 0.19
N ALA A 237 3.60 -5.30 -0.65
CA ALA A 237 4.13 -5.76 -1.94
C ALA A 237 4.32 -4.60 -2.92
N ILE A 238 3.37 -3.67 -3.03
CA ILE A 238 3.50 -2.45 -3.84
C ILE A 238 4.73 -1.66 -3.39
N GLY A 239 4.86 -1.40 -2.08
CA GLY A 239 6.03 -0.68 -1.54
C GLY A 239 7.35 -1.38 -1.85
N ALA A 240 7.40 -2.71 -1.78
CA ALA A 240 8.59 -3.48 -2.10
C ALA A 240 8.95 -3.42 -3.60
N VAL A 241 7.97 -3.48 -4.51
CA VAL A 241 8.19 -3.31 -5.96
C VAL A 241 8.70 -1.91 -6.27
N VAL A 242 8.13 -0.87 -5.65
CA VAL A 242 8.57 0.52 -5.84
C VAL A 242 10.03 0.71 -5.41
N VAL A 243 10.42 0.17 -4.26
CA VAL A 243 11.81 0.26 -3.76
C VAL A 243 12.77 -0.44 -4.72
N ALA A 244 12.46 -1.69 -5.11
CA ALA A 244 13.32 -2.45 -6.01
C ALA A 244 13.40 -1.84 -7.43
N ALA A 245 12.33 -1.22 -7.92
CA ALA A 245 12.33 -0.48 -9.17
C ALA A 245 13.21 0.78 -9.09
N ALA A 246 13.11 1.52 -7.97
CA ALA A 246 13.93 2.71 -7.74
C ALA A 246 15.43 2.40 -7.66
N GLU A 247 15.83 1.20 -7.18
CA GLU A 247 17.23 0.74 -7.24
C GLU A 247 17.76 0.65 -8.68
N LEU A 248 16.88 0.36 -9.65
CA LEU A 248 17.20 0.21 -11.07
C LEU A 248 17.00 1.50 -11.88
N GLY A 249 16.70 2.61 -11.20
CA GLY A 249 16.37 3.89 -11.84
C GLY A 249 15.04 3.87 -12.60
N TRP A 250 14.11 3.02 -12.19
CA TRP A 250 12.76 2.95 -12.73
C TRP A 250 11.75 3.63 -11.80
N ASP A 251 10.70 4.19 -12.39
CA ASP A 251 9.52 4.69 -11.72
C ASP A 251 8.38 3.65 -11.80
N VAL A 252 7.45 3.74 -10.86
CA VAL A 252 6.27 2.88 -10.80
C VAL A 252 5.02 3.72 -10.58
N LYS A 253 3.96 3.42 -11.34
CA LYS A 253 2.63 4.01 -11.15
C LYS A 253 1.56 2.92 -11.17
N MET A 254 0.52 3.09 -10.38
CA MET A 254 -0.66 2.22 -10.44
C MET A 254 -1.54 2.60 -11.63
N LEU A 255 -1.97 1.60 -12.40
CA LEU A 255 -2.97 1.76 -13.46
C LEU A 255 -4.39 1.71 -12.86
N ASP A 256 -4.65 2.62 -11.92
CA ASP A 256 -5.84 2.61 -11.07
C ASP A 256 -7.15 2.85 -11.85
N GLY A 257 -7.06 3.44 -13.05
CA GLY A 257 -8.22 3.65 -13.93
C GLY A 257 -8.81 2.36 -14.51
N LEU A 258 -8.02 1.28 -14.59
CA LEU A 258 -8.51 -0.03 -15.05
C LEU A 258 -9.57 -0.60 -14.11
N GLY A 259 -10.52 -1.34 -14.68
CA GLY A 259 -11.56 -2.05 -13.94
C GLY A 259 -11.15 -3.47 -13.57
N TYR A 260 -11.91 -4.09 -12.67
CA TYR A 260 -11.70 -5.47 -12.21
C TYR A 260 -11.55 -6.47 -13.38
N SER A 261 -12.39 -6.35 -14.42
CA SER A 261 -12.35 -7.22 -15.59
C SER A 261 -11.07 -7.07 -16.42
N ASP A 262 -10.50 -5.86 -16.48
CA ASP A 262 -9.24 -5.62 -17.19
C ASP A 262 -8.09 -6.33 -16.48
N LEU A 263 -8.09 -6.26 -15.14
CA LEU A 263 -7.07 -6.92 -14.32
C LEU A 263 -7.18 -8.46 -14.41
N GLU A 264 -8.40 -9.02 -14.40
CA GLU A 264 -8.60 -10.46 -14.63
C GLU A 264 -8.06 -10.91 -15.99
N LYS A 265 -8.32 -10.14 -17.04
CA LYS A 265 -7.85 -10.43 -18.41
C LYS A 265 -6.34 -10.36 -18.51
N LEU A 266 -5.72 -9.29 -17.99
CA LEU A 266 -4.27 -9.08 -18.02
C LEU A 266 -3.49 -10.23 -17.36
N MET A 267 -4.01 -10.76 -16.24
CA MET A 267 -3.35 -11.81 -15.46
C MET A 267 -3.85 -13.23 -15.81
N GLY A 268 -4.86 -13.36 -16.66
CA GLY A 268 -5.41 -14.66 -17.07
C GLY A 268 -6.12 -15.40 -15.95
N LEU A 269 -6.88 -14.67 -15.12
CA LEU A 269 -7.55 -15.20 -13.91
C LEU A 269 -9.02 -15.62 -14.14
N GLY A 270 -9.62 -15.22 -15.27
CA GLY A 270 -11.05 -15.37 -15.57
C GLY A 270 -11.57 -16.80 -15.84
N GLY A 271 -10.89 -17.84 -15.36
CA GLY A 271 -11.20 -19.25 -15.66
C GLY A 271 -11.99 -20.01 -14.58
N LEU A 272 -12.24 -19.42 -13.41
CA LEU A 272 -13.02 -20.06 -12.36
C LEU A 272 -14.49 -19.65 -12.57
N GLY A 273 -15.31 -20.63 -12.99
CA GLY A 273 -16.75 -20.42 -13.18
C GLY A 273 -17.41 -19.76 -11.98
N LYS A 274 -18.59 -19.14 -12.18
CA LYS A 274 -19.31 -18.37 -11.15
C LYS A 274 -19.30 -19.09 -9.80
N PHE A 275 -18.46 -18.63 -8.89
CA PHE A 275 -18.44 -19.10 -7.52
C PHE A 275 -19.70 -18.57 -6.82
N GLU A 276 -20.62 -19.46 -6.47
CA GLU A 276 -21.81 -19.10 -5.72
C GLU A 276 -21.45 -18.86 -4.24
N ILE A 277 -21.51 -17.60 -3.83
CA ILE A 277 -21.20 -17.22 -2.45
C ILE A 277 -22.29 -17.74 -1.52
N PRO A 278 -21.97 -18.61 -0.55
CA PRO A 278 -22.98 -19.18 0.35
C PRO A 278 -23.63 -18.11 1.23
N SER A 279 -24.81 -18.39 1.78
CA SER A 279 -25.55 -17.48 2.67
C SER A 279 -24.96 -17.33 4.08
N ARG A 280 -24.02 -18.20 4.43
CA ARG A 280 -23.35 -18.26 5.73
C ARG A 280 -21.99 -18.94 5.57
N PRO A 281 -21.12 -18.95 6.60
CA PRO A 281 -19.88 -19.69 6.53
C PRO A 281 -20.13 -21.20 6.36
N VAL A 282 -19.41 -21.83 5.43
CA VAL A 282 -19.52 -23.26 5.12
C VAL A 282 -18.14 -23.89 5.11
N LYS A 283 -18.00 -25.01 5.82
CA LYS A 283 -16.81 -25.88 5.76
C LYS A 283 -17.05 -27.01 4.75
N GLY A 284 -16.06 -27.31 3.92
CA GLY A 284 -16.12 -28.43 2.97
C GLY A 284 -14.95 -28.42 2.00
N LYS A 285 -15.01 -29.27 0.97
CA LYS A 285 -14.06 -29.24 -0.14
C LYS A 285 -14.52 -28.19 -1.16
N LEU A 286 -13.92 -27.00 -1.12
CA LEU A 286 -14.33 -25.86 -1.95
C LEU A 286 -13.12 -25.34 -2.74
N PRO A 287 -12.51 -26.14 -3.66
CA PRO A 287 -11.33 -25.72 -4.41
C PRO A 287 -11.55 -24.44 -5.22
N SER A 288 -12.80 -24.11 -5.54
CA SER A 288 -13.17 -22.86 -6.23
C SER A 288 -12.79 -21.61 -5.44
N ILE A 289 -12.68 -21.65 -4.10
CA ILE A 289 -12.35 -20.47 -3.28
C ILE A 289 -10.85 -20.18 -3.21
N GLU A 290 -10.02 -21.05 -3.80
CA GLU A 290 -8.58 -20.83 -3.99
C GLU A 290 -8.30 -19.95 -5.22
N PHE A 291 -9.32 -19.36 -5.84
CA PHE A 291 -9.13 -18.41 -6.94
C PHE A 291 -8.29 -17.21 -6.51
N GLU A 292 -7.63 -16.60 -7.49
CA GLU A 292 -6.87 -15.37 -7.33
C GLU A 292 -7.79 -14.18 -7.63
N HIS A 293 -7.97 -13.30 -6.64
CA HIS A 293 -8.65 -12.02 -6.82
C HIS A 293 -7.65 -11.00 -7.39
N PRO A 294 -7.89 -10.39 -8.56
CA PRO A 294 -7.00 -9.36 -9.08
C PRO A 294 -7.06 -8.09 -8.22
N ASP A 295 -5.94 -7.69 -7.62
CA ASP A 295 -5.89 -6.51 -6.76
C ASP A 295 -5.55 -5.25 -7.57
N CYS A 296 -4.37 -5.23 -8.19
CA CYS A 296 -3.90 -4.06 -8.94
C CYS A 296 -2.86 -4.43 -10.01
N VAL A 297 -2.64 -3.49 -10.94
CA VAL A 297 -1.55 -3.56 -11.92
C VAL A 297 -0.71 -2.30 -11.81
N LEU A 298 0.59 -2.49 -11.71
CA LEU A 298 1.61 -1.47 -11.66
C LEU A 298 2.30 -1.38 -13.03
N VAL A 299 2.39 -0.18 -13.59
CA VAL A 299 3.29 0.08 -14.72
C VAL A 299 4.65 0.48 -14.18
N VAL A 300 5.69 -0.23 -14.60
CA VAL A 300 7.10 0.05 -14.28
C VAL A 300 7.77 0.59 -15.53
N PHE A 301 8.45 1.72 -15.43
CA PHE A 301 9.01 2.41 -16.61
C PHE A 301 10.31 3.17 -16.26
N PRO A 302 11.20 3.40 -17.23
CA PRO A 302 12.41 4.19 -17.01
C PRO A 302 12.12 5.61 -16.49
N HIS A 303 12.82 6.03 -15.43
CA HIS A 303 12.68 7.39 -14.91
C HIS A 303 12.95 8.43 -16.01
N GLY A 304 12.20 9.53 -16.01
CA GLY A 304 12.30 10.60 -17.02
C GLY A 304 11.58 10.32 -18.35
N SER A 305 11.05 9.11 -18.58
CA SER A 305 10.32 8.78 -19.82
C SER A 305 8.85 9.21 -19.84
N GLY A 306 8.41 9.97 -18.83
CA GLY A 306 6.99 10.14 -18.51
C GLY A 306 6.44 11.56 -18.42
N SER A 307 7.27 12.60 -18.49
CA SER A 307 6.85 13.99 -18.18
C SER A 307 5.78 14.56 -19.12
N GLU A 308 5.56 13.96 -20.29
CA GLU A 308 4.52 14.34 -21.26
C GLU A 308 3.56 13.19 -21.61
N PHE A 309 3.64 12.06 -20.91
CA PHE A 309 2.82 10.89 -21.22
C PHE A 309 1.46 10.98 -20.53
N SER A 310 0.38 10.90 -21.33
CA SER A 310 -0.98 10.68 -20.84
C SER A 310 -1.50 9.34 -21.36
N LEU A 311 -2.17 8.58 -20.48
CA LEU A 311 -2.81 7.32 -20.82
C LEU A 311 -4.32 7.51 -20.90
N ASP A 312 -4.91 7.02 -21.97
CA ASP A 312 -6.35 6.84 -22.13
C ASP A 312 -6.72 5.42 -21.67
N TYR A 313 -7.46 5.33 -20.56
CA TYR A 313 -7.87 4.04 -19.99
C TYR A 313 -8.93 3.31 -20.83
N GLU A 314 -9.77 4.02 -21.58
CA GLU A 314 -10.76 3.40 -22.46
C GLU A 314 -10.08 2.74 -23.65
N CYS A 315 -9.11 3.44 -24.25
CA CYS A 315 -8.26 2.88 -25.29
C CYS A 315 -7.46 1.68 -24.78
N LEU A 316 -6.85 1.78 -23.58
CA LEU A 316 -6.11 0.67 -22.99
C LEU A 316 -7.01 -0.53 -22.66
N SER A 317 -8.18 -0.33 -22.06
CA SER A 317 -9.13 -1.41 -21.73
C SER A 317 -9.64 -2.13 -23.00
N SER A 318 -9.93 -1.36 -24.05
CA SER A 318 -10.29 -1.91 -25.36
C SER A 318 -9.16 -2.77 -25.92
N LYS A 319 -7.91 -2.28 -25.85
CA LYS A 319 -6.74 -3.03 -26.33
C LYS A 319 -6.46 -4.27 -25.49
N ILE A 320 -6.65 -4.21 -24.18
CA ILE A 320 -6.56 -5.37 -23.29
C ILE A 320 -7.57 -6.44 -23.71
N SER A 321 -8.82 -6.06 -23.96
CA SER A 321 -9.85 -7.00 -24.38
C SER A 321 -9.51 -7.65 -25.72
N GLU A 322 -9.13 -6.85 -26.72
CA GLU A 322 -8.68 -7.34 -28.03
C GLU A 322 -7.51 -8.33 -27.91
N VAL A 323 -6.48 -7.98 -27.16
CA VAL A 323 -5.23 -8.75 -27.10
C VAL A 323 -5.37 -9.99 -26.22
N MET A 324 -6.09 -9.90 -25.09
CA MET A 324 -6.12 -10.96 -24.07
C MET A 324 -7.19 -12.03 -24.32
N GLU A 325 -8.26 -11.72 -25.06
CA GLU A 325 -9.34 -12.68 -25.33
C GLU A 325 -8.90 -13.82 -26.27
N GLU A 326 -7.94 -13.58 -27.14
CA GLU A 326 -7.42 -14.58 -28.10
C GLU A 326 -6.27 -15.43 -27.53
N LEU A 327 -5.83 -15.16 -26.30
CA LEU A 327 -4.66 -15.84 -25.73
C LEU A 327 -4.95 -17.27 -25.29
N GLU A 328 -4.05 -18.17 -25.68
CA GLU A 328 -4.00 -19.52 -25.11
C GLU A 328 -3.27 -19.50 -23.76
N TRP A 329 -4.03 -19.67 -22.68
CA TRP A 329 -3.48 -19.74 -21.32
C TRP A 329 -2.91 -21.12 -21.01
N LYS A 330 -1.61 -21.17 -20.74
CA LYS A 330 -0.87 -22.39 -20.38
C LYS A 330 -0.82 -22.58 -18.88
N GLY A 331 -0.76 -23.85 -18.47
CA GLY A 331 -0.60 -24.27 -17.09
C GLY A 331 -1.88 -24.22 -16.25
N LYS A 332 -1.96 -25.12 -15.28
CA LYS A 332 -3.10 -25.26 -14.36
C LYS A 332 -2.65 -24.95 -12.93
N ALA A 333 -3.40 -24.09 -12.24
CA ALA A 333 -3.17 -23.80 -10.84
C ALA A 333 -3.19 -25.10 -10.00
N ASN A 334 -2.17 -25.28 -9.15
CA ASN A 334 -2.14 -26.34 -8.13
C ASN A 334 -3.24 -26.14 -7.08
N SER A 335 -3.60 -27.18 -6.32
CA SER A 335 -4.46 -27.01 -5.14
C SER A 335 -3.60 -26.61 -3.92
N LEU A 336 -4.12 -25.75 -3.07
CA LEU A 336 -3.41 -25.23 -1.89
C LEU A 336 -3.77 -25.98 -0.61
N SER A 337 -5.02 -26.39 -0.45
CA SER A 337 -5.55 -27.12 0.70
C SER A 337 -6.49 -28.24 0.28
N LYS A 338 -6.67 -29.24 1.15
CA LYS A 338 -7.60 -30.36 0.92
C LYS A 338 -9.05 -30.00 1.31
N GLU A 339 -9.20 -29.20 2.35
CA GLU A 339 -10.48 -28.69 2.86
C GLU A 339 -10.45 -27.17 3.05
N HIS A 340 -11.62 -26.57 3.12
CA HIS A 340 -11.81 -25.13 3.11
C HIS A 340 -12.89 -24.71 4.10
N VAL A 341 -12.80 -23.48 4.58
CA VAL A 341 -13.90 -22.76 5.22
C VAL A 341 -14.15 -21.50 4.41
N CYS A 342 -15.29 -21.45 3.72
CA CYS A 342 -15.71 -20.24 3.02
C CYS A 342 -16.34 -19.27 4.01
N TRP A 343 -15.65 -18.17 4.29
CA TRP A 343 -16.19 -17.04 5.05
C TRP A 343 -16.90 -16.10 4.07
N ASP A 344 -18.21 -16.28 3.90
CA ASP A 344 -19.00 -15.66 2.84
C ASP A 344 -18.87 -14.12 2.79
N ILE A 345 -18.74 -13.47 3.95
CA ILE A 345 -18.61 -12.01 4.03
C ILE A 345 -17.40 -11.47 3.27
N ILE A 346 -16.29 -12.22 3.21
CA ILE A 346 -15.10 -11.83 2.44
C ILE A 346 -15.46 -11.68 0.96
N TYR A 347 -16.11 -12.71 0.41
CA TYR A 347 -16.42 -12.77 -1.01
C TYR A 347 -17.57 -11.83 -1.38
N ARG A 348 -18.58 -11.66 -0.52
CA ARG A 348 -19.64 -10.64 -0.71
C ARG A 348 -19.05 -9.23 -0.77
N THR A 349 -18.13 -8.94 0.13
CA THR A 349 -17.47 -7.64 0.18
C THR A 349 -16.56 -7.45 -1.02
N ALA A 350 -15.74 -8.43 -1.40
CA ALA A 350 -14.92 -8.37 -2.61
C ALA A 350 -15.76 -8.14 -3.89
N GLU A 351 -16.94 -8.77 -4.00
CA GLU A 351 -17.86 -8.55 -5.11
C GLU A 351 -18.41 -7.12 -5.13
N ALA A 352 -18.87 -6.61 -3.98
CA ALA A 352 -19.39 -5.25 -3.83
C ALA A 352 -18.36 -4.16 -4.18
N MET A 353 -17.07 -4.47 -4.12
CA MET A 353 -15.97 -3.54 -4.35
C MET A 353 -15.31 -3.70 -5.72
N LYS A 354 -15.88 -4.51 -6.62
CA LYS A 354 -15.40 -4.60 -8.00
C LYS A 354 -15.48 -3.23 -8.66
N LYS A 355 -14.30 -2.67 -8.89
CA LYS A 355 -14.16 -1.36 -9.51
C LYS A 355 -14.49 -1.46 -11.02
N PRO A 356 -15.36 -0.59 -11.57
CA PRO A 356 -15.54 -0.46 -13.00
C PRO A 356 -14.37 0.32 -13.64
N LEU A 357 -14.29 0.29 -14.98
CA LEU A 357 -13.39 1.15 -15.73
C LEU A 357 -13.69 2.63 -15.42
N SER A 358 -12.66 3.43 -15.16
CA SER A 358 -12.80 4.86 -14.87
C SER A 358 -12.36 5.69 -16.08
N ILE A 359 -13.32 5.99 -16.97
CA ILE A 359 -13.10 6.68 -18.25
C ILE A 359 -12.56 8.11 -18.04
N ASP A 360 -13.02 8.81 -17.00
CA ASP A 360 -12.58 10.19 -16.69
C ASP A 360 -11.27 10.26 -15.89
N SER A 361 -10.67 9.12 -15.53
CA SER A 361 -9.42 9.09 -14.77
C SER A 361 -8.26 9.51 -15.67
N ARG A 362 -7.54 10.56 -15.29
CA ARG A 362 -6.31 10.96 -15.98
C ARG A 362 -5.11 10.25 -15.35
N PHE A 363 -4.38 9.50 -16.16
CA PHE A 363 -3.04 9.05 -15.80
C PHE A 363 -2.06 10.21 -15.98
N GLY A 364 -1.36 10.58 -14.90
CA GLY A 364 -0.33 11.61 -14.91
C GLY A 364 0.93 11.12 -14.21
N ILE A 365 2.09 11.44 -14.79
CA ILE A 365 3.39 11.21 -14.16
C ILE A 365 3.87 12.53 -13.60
N GLU A 366 3.59 12.73 -12.31
CA GLU A 366 4.08 13.90 -11.59
C GLU A 366 5.61 13.88 -11.44
N PRO A 367 6.27 15.06 -11.51
CA PRO A 367 7.70 15.18 -11.26
C PRO A 367 8.07 14.58 -9.91
N PHE A 368 9.22 13.90 -9.86
CA PHE A 368 9.74 13.35 -8.62
C PHE A 368 9.97 14.46 -7.59
N GLN A 369 9.40 14.28 -6.40
CA GLN A 369 9.63 15.16 -5.26
C GLN A 369 10.50 14.45 -4.23
N GLY A 370 11.70 14.99 -4.02
CA GLY A 370 12.59 14.49 -2.98
C GLY A 370 12.03 14.76 -1.58
N SER A 371 12.38 13.91 -0.63
CA SER A 371 12.17 14.14 0.79
C SER A 371 13.46 14.68 1.41
N GLU A 372 13.32 15.62 2.34
CA GLU A 372 14.44 16.14 3.11
C GLU A 372 15.07 15.06 3.99
N LEU A 373 16.40 15.16 4.13
CA LEU A 373 17.18 14.35 5.06
C LEU A 373 17.68 15.23 6.19
N ILE A 374 17.50 14.76 7.42
CA ILE A 374 18.14 15.37 8.60
C ILE A 374 19.64 15.04 8.57
N SER A 375 20.00 13.78 8.30
CA SER A 375 21.38 13.36 8.08
C SER A 375 21.47 12.01 7.37
N ASP A 376 22.26 11.93 6.29
CA ASP A 376 22.61 10.66 5.63
C ASP A 376 23.43 9.75 6.57
N GLY A 377 24.25 10.35 7.45
CA GLY A 377 25.09 9.60 8.40
C GLY A 377 24.32 8.69 9.35
N ILE A 378 23.01 8.92 9.55
CA ILE A 378 22.13 8.08 10.36
C ILE A 378 22.07 6.64 9.84
N TYR A 379 22.13 6.45 8.51
CA TYR A 379 22.05 5.12 7.88
C TYR A 379 23.39 4.41 7.78
N LYS A 380 24.49 5.05 8.23
CA LYS A 380 25.85 4.46 8.27
C LYS A 380 26.31 3.87 6.92
N GLY A 381 25.91 4.49 5.80
CA GLY A 381 26.26 4.03 4.46
C GLY A 381 25.55 2.74 4.01
N SER A 382 24.44 2.37 4.64
CA SER A 382 23.65 1.20 4.27
C SER A 382 23.16 1.28 2.82
N LEU A 383 23.30 0.17 2.10
CA LEU A 383 22.82 0.03 0.73
C LEU A 383 21.38 -0.48 0.72
N VAL A 384 20.56 -0.03 -0.23
CA VAL A 384 19.15 -0.41 -0.34
C VAL A 384 19.00 -1.93 -0.34
N ARG A 385 19.77 -2.61 -1.19
CA ARG A 385 19.70 -4.06 -1.37
C ARG A 385 20.02 -4.82 -0.09
N GLN A 386 20.92 -4.30 0.73
CA GLN A 386 21.22 -4.93 2.02
C GLN A 386 20.02 -4.82 2.96
N ILE A 387 19.35 -3.67 2.98
CA ILE A 387 18.19 -3.43 3.84
C ILE A 387 17.02 -4.30 3.40
N VAL A 388 16.61 -4.26 2.13
CA VAL A 388 15.44 -5.02 1.64
C VAL A 388 15.62 -6.53 1.83
N ARG A 389 16.83 -7.05 1.63
CA ARG A 389 17.13 -8.49 1.77
C ARG A 389 17.24 -8.95 3.22
N LYS A 390 17.68 -8.07 4.13
CA LYS A 390 17.88 -8.39 5.56
C LYS A 390 16.73 -7.95 6.48
N ARG A 391 15.80 -7.12 6.02
CA ARG A 391 14.61 -6.69 6.77
C ARG A 391 13.85 -7.88 7.30
N ARG A 392 13.54 -7.89 8.60
CA ARG A 392 12.72 -8.92 9.26
C ARG A 392 11.73 -8.25 10.20
N SER A 393 10.60 -8.92 10.44
CA SER A 393 9.67 -8.52 11.48
C SER A 393 10.22 -8.97 12.84
N ALA A 394 10.30 -8.03 13.78
CA ALA A 394 10.56 -8.36 15.17
C ALA A 394 9.44 -9.23 15.74
N VAL A 395 9.80 -10.28 16.48
CA VAL A 395 8.82 -11.08 17.24
C VAL A 395 8.61 -10.47 18.64
N ASP A 396 9.63 -9.76 19.13
CA ASP A 396 9.63 -9.13 20.44
C ASP A 396 10.61 -7.93 20.45
N MET A 397 10.45 -7.00 21.38
CA MET A 397 11.31 -5.82 21.56
C MET A 397 12.02 -5.85 22.92
N ASP A 398 13.21 -5.27 23.00
CA ASP A 398 14.05 -5.39 24.22
C ASP A 398 13.56 -4.56 25.42
N GLY A 399 12.59 -3.67 25.23
CA GLY A 399 12.01 -2.86 26.29
C GLY A 399 12.93 -1.78 26.86
N VAL A 400 14.17 -1.62 26.35
CA VAL A 400 15.19 -0.74 26.96
C VAL A 400 15.88 0.19 25.97
N HIS A 401 15.85 -0.10 24.67
CA HIS A 401 16.50 0.75 23.67
C HIS A 401 15.85 2.14 23.59
N VAL A 402 16.71 3.16 23.57
CA VAL A 402 16.29 4.57 23.46
C VAL A 402 16.75 5.11 22.11
N MET A 403 15.78 5.59 21.33
CA MET A 403 16.00 6.20 20.02
C MET A 403 16.25 7.71 20.17
N LYS A 404 17.18 8.28 19.41
CA LYS A 404 17.34 9.74 19.37
C LYS A 404 16.21 10.43 18.60
N LYS A 405 15.74 11.59 19.03
CA LYS A 405 14.65 12.33 18.34
C LYS A 405 14.95 12.64 16.87
N GLU A 406 16.21 12.84 16.49
CA GLU A 406 16.59 13.12 15.10
C GLU A 406 16.34 11.90 14.21
N ILE A 407 16.60 10.69 14.73
CA ILE A 407 16.27 9.44 14.04
C ILE A 407 14.75 9.32 13.92
N PHE A 408 14.02 9.54 15.01
CA PHE A 408 12.57 9.51 15.03
C PHE A 408 11.95 10.46 13.98
N TYR A 409 12.40 11.72 13.93
CA TYR A 409 11.91 12.70 12.96
C TYR A 409 12.28 12.31 11.52
N GLN A 410 13.47 11.77 11.26
CA GLN A 410 13.84 11.32 9.92
C GLN A 410 12.94 10.19 9.42
N ILE A 411 12.65 9.20 10.28
CA ILE A 411 11.71 8.11 9.96
C ILE A 411 10.34 8.69 9.58
N LEU A 412 9.83 9.64 10.35
CA LEU A 412 8.50 10.23 10.11
C LEU A 412 8.46 11.16 8.89
N LEU A 413 9.56 11.85 8.57
CA LEU A 413 9.66 12.64 7.33
C LEU A 413 9.45 11.75 6.10
N HIS A 414 10.05 10.57 6.08
CA HIS A 414 9.89 9.61 4.99
C HIS A 414 8.52 8.91 4.98
N CYS A 415 7.72 9.08 6.02
CA CYS A 415 6.32 8.66 6.05
C CYS A 415 5.36 9.68 5.41
N LEU A 416 5.83 10.88 5.06
CA LEU A 416 5.01 11.92 4.46
C LEU A 416 4.87 11.74 2.94
N PRO A 417 3.68 12.00 2.37
CA PRO A 417 3.38 11.65 0.99
C PRO A 417 3.91 12.64 -0.06
N SER A 418 4.07 13.93 0.26
CA SER A 418 4.36 14.96 -0.75
C SER A 418 5.85 15.24 -0.93
N GLY A 419 6.70 14.88 0.04
CA GLY A 419 8.11 15.28 0.07
C GLY A 419 8.27 16.77 0.40
N SER A 420 9.42 17.36 0.09
CA SER A 420 9.75 18.72 0.48
C SER A 420 10.57 19.43 -0.60
N GLN A 421 9.87 20.11 -1.52
CA GLN A 421 10.51 21.08 -2.42
C GLN A 421 10.67 22.42 -1.68
N GLY A 422 11.72 22.54 -0.86
CA GLY A 422 12.05 23.78 -0.13
C GLY A 422 10.90 24.32 0.73
N GLY A 423 10.16 23.43 1.39
CA GLY A 423 9.04 23.77 2.28
C GLY A 423 7.78 24.34 1.63
N LYS A 424 7.66 24.34 0.28
CA LYS A 424 6.54 24.99 -0.42
C LYS A 424 5.35 24.07 -0.73
N VAL A 425 5.52 22.76 -0.65
CA VAL A 425 4.48 21.79 -1.01
C VAL A 425 3.76 21.31 0.24
N LYS A 426 2.45 21.56 0.30
CA LYS A 426 1.55 21.05 1.35
C LYS A 426 1.53 19.51 1.34
N GLN A 427 1.56 18.90 2.51
CA GLN A 427 1.41 17.44 2.64
C GLN A 427 -0.02 17.01 2.30
N GLY A 428 -0.13 15.98 1.46
CA GLY A 428 -1.40 15.36 1.08
C GLY A 428 -1.26 14.58 -0.22
N LYS A 429 -0.81 15.25 -1.28
CA LYS A 429 -0.56 14.62 -2.58
C LYS A 429 0.53 13.57 -2.48
N GLN A 430 0.34 12.41 -3.11
CA GLN A 430 1.35 11.36 -3.12
C GLN A 430 2.40 11.60 -4.22
N LEU A 431 3.44 12.36 -3.90
CA LEU A 431 4.48 12.81 -4.83
C LEU A 431 5.88 12.31 -4.48
N ALA A 432 6.12 12.02 -3.21
CA ALA A 432 7.40 11.50 -2.72
C ALA A 432 7.49 9.99 -2.85
N PHE A 433 8.72 9.50 -2.89
CA PHE A 433 9.02 8.08 -2.77
C PHE A 433 8.66 7.55 -1.36
N PRO A 434 8.06 6.34 -1.24
CA PRO A 434 7.55 5.47 -2.31
C PRO A 434 6.08 5.74 -2.68
N PHE A 435 5.41 6.68 -1.99
CA PHE A 435 3.97 6.96 -2.11
C PHE A 435 3.52 7.37 -3.51
N ARG A 436 4.41 7.96 -4.32
CA ARG A 436 4.09 8.41 -5.69
C ARG A 436 3.58 7.33 -6.62
N VAL A 437 3.61 6.06 -6.25
CA VAL A 437 2.94 4.99 -6.97
C VAL A 437 1.41 5.13 -6.99
N LEU A 438 0.79 5.70 -5.94
CA LEU A 438 -0.67 5.84 -5.86
C LEU A 438 -1.17 7.08 -6.61
N SER A 439 -2.43 7.02 -7.05
CA SER A 439 -3.12 8.03 -7.86
C SER A 439 -4.04 8.95 -7.06
N TRP A 440 -4.22 8.71 -5.76
CA TRP A 440 -5.06 9.51 -4.87
C TRP A 440 -4.22 10.24 -3.81
N ASP A 441 -4.78 11.32 -3.27
CA ASP A 441 -4.22 12.01 -2.11
C ASP A 441 -4.32 11.15 -0.85
N SER A 442 -3.34 11.29 0.05
CA SER A 442 -3.25 10.49 1.27
C SER A 442 -4.51 10.59 2.13
N GLU A 443 -5.10 9.44 2.42
CA GLU A 443 -6.28 9.30 3.28
C GLU A 443 -5.92 8.71 4.65
N VAL A 444 -4.68 8.26 4.83
CA VAL A 444 -4.20 7.58 6.04
C VAL A 444 -3.25 8.48 6.83
N HIS A 445 -3.50 8.64 8.11
CA HIS A 445 -2.69 9.36 9.09
C HIS A 445 -2.15 8.39 10.15
N ALA A 446 -1.38 8.87 11.12
CA ALA A 446 -0.92 8.01 12.23
C ALA A 446 -1.03 8.70 13.60
N VAL A 447 -1.66 8.04 14.57
CA VAL A 447 -1.44 8.34 15.99
C VAL A 447 -0.22 7.56 16.46
N LEU A 448 0.68 8.19 17.23
CA LEU A 448 1.87 7.56 17.76
C LEU A 448 1.84 7.55 19.30
N PHE A 449 2.26 6.43 19.86
CA PHE A 449 2.51 6.21 21.28
C PHE A 449 4.03 6.23 21.48
N VAL A 450 4.56 7.34 21.97
CA VAL A 450 6.02 7.56 22.13
C VAL A 450 6.44 7.11 23.53
N HIS A 451 7.39 6.17 23.59
CA HIS A 451 7.81 5.50 24.84
C HIS A 451 9.27 5.77 25.25
N ARG A 452 10.19 5.77 24.27
CA ARG A 452 11.65 5.85 24.51
C ARG A 452 12.36 6.61 23.39
N VAL A 453 12.01 7.89 23.25
CA VAL A 453 12.68 8.80 22.31
C VAL A 453 13.40 9.89 23.10
N GLU A 454 14.73 9.84 23.11
CA GLU A 454 15.58 10.83 23.79
C GLU A 454 15.33 12.23 23.20
N GLY A 455 15.09 13.20 24.10
CA GLY A 455 14.80 14.58 23.72
C GLY A 455 13.36 14.84 23.28
N LEU A 456 12.45 13.86 23.44
CA LEU A 456 11.02 14.01 23.19
C LEU A 456 10.21 13.50 24.40
N PRO A 457 9.22 14.25 24.93
CA PRO A 457 8.38 13.75 26.01
C PRO A 457 7.62 12.46 25.62
N ASN A 458 7.47 11.54 26.57
CA ASN A 458 6.56 10.41 26.39
C ASN A 458 5.12 10.91 26.27
N GLY A 459 4.33 10.27 25.41
CA GLY A 459 2.94 10.68 25.23
C GLY A 459 2.30 10.20 23.93
N LEU A 460 1.17 10.83 23.61
CA LEU A 460 0.45 10.64 22.36
C LEU A 460 0.81 11.76 21.38
N TYR A 461 1.09 11.37 20.15
CA TYR A 461 1.40 12.26 19.05
C TYR A 461 0.54 11.89 17.84
N PHE A 462 0.43 12.79 16.86
CA PHE A 462 -0.34 12.59 15.64
C PHE A 462 0.45 13.12 14.44
N LEU A 463 0.74 12.25 13.48
CA LEU A 463 1.33 12.58 12.19
C LEU A 463 0.22 12.80 11.17
N VAL A 464 0.06 14.04 10.72
CA VAL A 464 -0.97 14.44 9.77
C VAL A 464 -0.40 14.41 8.36
N ARG A 465 -0.56 13.26 7.68
CA ARG A 465 -0.04 13.05 6.32
C ARG A 465 -0.76 13.86 5.22
N ASN A 466 -1.97 14.34 5.48
CA ASN A 466 -2.69 15.26 4.61
C ASN A 466 -3.19 16.45 5.43
N GLU A 467 -2.60 17.62 5.18
CA GLU A 467 -2.89 18.85 5.92
C GLU A 467 -4.28 19.41 5.62
N ASP A 468 -4.95 19.02 4.52
CA ASP A 468 -6.36 19.37 4.28
C ASP A 468 -7.29 18.71 5.31
N HIS A 469 -6.86 17.62 5.95
CA HIS A 469 -7.64 16.91 6.96
C HIS A 469 -7.37 17.39 8.39
N PHE A 470 -6.46 18.36 8.59
CA PHE A 470 -6.00 18.76 9.93
C PHE A 470 -7.14 19.24 10.84
N GLU A 471 -7.97 20.17 10.37
CA GLU A 471 -9.06 20.73 11.19
C GLU A 471 -10.14 19.69 11.50
N ASP A 472 -10.45 18.80 10.54
CA ASP A 472 -11.40 17.71 10.74
C ASP A 472 -10.89 16.69 11.78
N LEU A 473 -9.60 16.32 11.71
CA LEU A 473 -8.95 15.45 12.70
C LEU A 473 -8.95 16.09 14.09
N LYS A 474 -8.60 17.36 14.18
CA LYS A 474 -8.58 18.11 15.44
C LYS A 474 -9.97 18.19 16.07
N LYS A 475 -11.00 18.41 15.26
CA LYS A 475 -12.41 18.43 15.69
C LYS A 475 -12.94 17.04 16.06
N ALA A 476 -12.52 16.00 15.35
CA ALA A 476 -13.00 14.63 15.56
C ALA A 476 -12.37 13.95 16.79
N THR A 477 -11.21 14.41 17.24
CA THR A 477 -10.52 13.90 18.42
C THR A 477 -10.93 14.63 19.71
N ARG A 478 -10.47 14.15 20.87
CA ARG A 478 -10.79 14.75 22.18
C ARG A 478 -10.41 16.23 22.21
N SER A 479 -11.34 17.08 22.64
CA SER A 479 -11.14 18.53 22.78
C SER A 479 -10.05 18.93 23.78
N ALA A 480 -9.64 18.01 24.66
CA ALA A 480 -8.55 18.21 25.62
C ALA A 480 -7.15 18.01 25.02
N PHE A 481 -7.03 17.51 23.78
CA PHE A 481 -5.73 17.33 23.15
C PHE A 481 -5.10 18.67 22.75
N GLU A 482 -3.79 18.76 22.97
CA GLU A 482 -3.01 19.99 22.84
C GLU A 482 -2.81 20.40 21.38
N TRP A 483 -2.57 19.44 20.48
CA TRP A 483 -2.22 19.66 19.07
C TRP A 483 -1.03 20.64 18.90
N GLU A 484 0.01 20.45 19.71
CA GLU A 484 1.20 21.32 19.76
C GLU A 484 2.34 20.73 18.93
N LYS A 485 3.00 21.55 18.09
CA LYS A 485 4.19 21.10 17.37
C LYS A 485 5.35 20.85 18.35
N PRO A 486 6.00 19.67 18.35
CA PRO A 486 7.06 19.39 19.31
C PRO A 486 8.28 20.30 19.12
N GLU A 487 8.99 20.60 20.20
CA GLU A 487 10.21 21.42 20.16
C GLU A 487 11.29 20.77 19.27
N GLY A 488 11.86 21.57 18.36
CA GLY A 488 12.88 21.12 17.40
C GLY A 488 12.34 20.17 16.31
N CYS A 489 11.02 20.02 16.18
CA CYS A 489 10.40 19.30 15.06
C CYS A 489 10.60 20.08 13.74
N PRO A 490 11.07 19.45 12.65
CA PRO A 490 11.22 20.10 11.35
C PRO A 490 9.94 20.80 10.86
N ASP A 491 10.08 21.92 10.14
CA ASP A 491 8.95 22.75 9.70
C ASP A 491 7.98 22.02 8.77
N ASN A 492 8.52 21.23 7.85
CA ASN A 492 7.78 20.35 6.93
C ASN A 492 7.23 19.07 7.58
N LEU A 493 7.65 18.72 8.80
CA LEU A 493 7.11 17.57 9.53
C LEU A 493 5.82 17.96 10.24
N THR A 494 4.69 17.48 9.74
CA THR A 494 3.33 17.72 10.23
C THR A 494 2.99 16.81 11.42
N LEU A 495 3.85 16.84 12.44
CA LEU A 495 3.73 16.08 13.68
C LEU A 495 3.27 16.99 14.82
N TYR A 496 2.28 16.51 15.58
CA TYR A 496 1.70 17.25 16.71
C TYR A 496 1.63 16.36 17.96
N ARG A 497 2.02 16.89 19.12
CA ARG A 497 1.79 16.27 20.41
C ARG A 497 0.33 16.50 20.83
N LEU A 498 -0.36 15.43 21.21
CA LEU A 498 -1.73 15.47 21.70
C LEU A 498 -1.80 15.53 23.22
N SER A 499 -0.93 14.77 23.91
CA SER A 499 -0.84 14.77 25.37
C SER A 499 0.49 14.18 25.83
N LYS A 500 0.99 14.62 26.99
CA LYS A 500 2.14 14.02 27.67
C LYS A 500 1.69 12.92 28.63
N GLY A 501 2.53 11.92 28.83
CA GLY A 501 2.33 10.87 29.82
C GLY A 501 2.89 9.53 29.38
N ASP A 502 3.04 8.61 30.34
CA ASP A 502 3.40 7.23 30.00
C ASP A 502 2.22 6.51 29.34
N CYS A 503 2.40 6.14 28.07
CA CYS A 503 1.40 5.46 27.27
C CYS A 503 1.73 3.98 26.99
N GLN A 504 2.75 3.39 27.63
CA GLN A 504 3.17 1.99 27.41
C GLN A 504 2.05 0.99 27.69
N GLN A 505 1.44 1.05 28.88
CA GLN A 505 0.35 0.12 29.22
C GLN A 505 -0.88 0.31 28.33
N GLN A 506 -1.10 1.53 27.85
CA GLN A 506 -2.17 1.82 26.92
C GLN A 506 -1.89 1.22 25.54
N SER A 507 -0.69 1.41 24.97
CA SER A 507 -0.32 0.87 23.65
C SER A 507 -0.35 -0.66 23.64
N LYS A 508 0.14 -1.31 24.69
CA LYS A 508 0.01 -2.77 24.90
C LYS A 508 -1.44 -3.21 24.86
N ARG A 509 -2.30 -2.63 25.72
CA ARG A 509 -3.72 -3.01 25.81
C ARG A 509 -4.45 -2.83 24.48
N LEU A 510 -4.28 -1.68 23.82
CA LEU A 510 -4.93 -1.38 22.55
C LEU A 510 -4.49 -2.33 21.43
N SER A 511 -3.25 -2.79 21.47
CA SER A 511 -2.67 -3.73 20.50
C SER A 511 -2.92 -5.19 20.91
N CYS A 512 -4.14 -5.53 21.34
CA CYS A 512 -4.51 -6.88 21.80
C CYS A 512 -3.60 -7.45 22.91
N HIS A 513 -3.18 -6.60 23.86
CA HIS A 513 -2.28 -6.97 24.97
C HIS A 513 -0.87 -7.42 24.56
N GLN A 514 -0.41 -7.09 23.34
CA GLN A 514 0.92 -7.49 22.86
C GLN A 514 2.02 -6.57 23.42
N ASP A 515 2.98 -7.17 24.14
CA ASP A 515 4.13 -6.47 24.75
C ASP A 515 4.99 -5.70 23.74
N ILE A 516 5.10 -6.21 22.52
CA ILE A 516 5.86 -5.59 21.43
C ILE A 516 5.43 -4.14 21.12
N ALA A 517 4.20 -3.75 21.49
CA ALA A 517 3.73 -2.38 21.34
C ALA A 517 4.23 -1.44 22.45
N SER A 518 4.39 -1.92 23.68
CA SER A 518 4.90 -1.14 24.82
C SER A 518 6.41 -1.14 24.93
N ASP A 519 7.05 -2.22 24.48
CA ASP A 519 8.48 -2.49 24.70
C ASP A 519 9.36 -1.86 23.60
N SER A 520 8.74 -1.14 22.67
CA SER A 520 9.39 -0.46 21.56
C SER A 520 9.79 0.97 21.90
N CYS A 521 10.47 1.66 20.97
CA CYS A 521 10.74 3.09 21.12
C CYS A 521 9.48 3.92 20.90
N PHE A 522 8.68 3.53 19.91
CA PHE A 522 7.32 4.00 19.70
C PHE A 522 6.49 2.93 18.99
N SER A 523 5.18 2.96 19.25
CA SER A 523 4.19 2.26 18.45
C SER A 523 3.21 3.26 17.84
N LEU A 524 2.43 2.84 16.85
CA LEU A 524 1.47 3.70 16.18
C LEU A 524 0.23 2.95 15.71
N GLY A 525 -0.84 3.71 15.53
CA GLY A 525 -2.07 3.30 14.89
C GLY A 525 -2.34 4.16 13.66
N MET A 526 -2.60 3.53 12.52
CA MET A 526 -2.87 4.19 11.25
C MET A 526 -4.37 4.49 11.09
N VAL A 527 -4.73 5.77 11.07
CA VAL A 527 -6.11 6.26 11.10
C VAL A 527 -6.49 6.80 9.72
N ALA A 528 -7.48 6.19 9.08
CA ALA A 528 -7.95 6.59 7.76
C ALA A 528 -9.17 7.52 7.84
N ARG A 529 -9.25 8.53 6.96
CA ARG A 529 -10.47 9.30 6.68
C ARG A 529 -11.45 8.41 5.91
N PHE A 530 -12.24 7.64 6.65
CA PHE A 530 -12.84 6.40 6.16
C PHE A 530 -14.14 6.66 5.38
N ASP A 531 -15.18 7.13 6.07
CA ASP A 531 -16.51 7.37 5.46
C ASP A 531 -16.44 8.27 4.22
N GLN A 532 -15.75 9.41 4.36
CA GLN A 532 -15.65 10.38 3.28
C GLN A 532 -14.89 9.84 2.08
N ALA A 533 -13.81 9.06 2.28
CA ALA A 533 -13.10 8.44 1.16
C ALA A 533 -13.98 7.43 0.40
N LEU A 534 -14.82 6.66 1.10
CA LEU A 534 -15.76 5.74 0.47
C LEU A 534 -16.89 6.48 -0.26
N CYS A 535 -17.34 7.62 0.25
CA CYS A 535 -18.39 8.42 -0.38
C CYS A 535 -17.85 9.18 -1.61
N ASP A 536 -16.69 9.83 -1.50
CA ASP A 536 -16.13 10.69 -2.55
C ASP A 536 -15.56 9.91 -3.74
N LYS A 537 -14.99 8.74 -3.46
CA LYS A 537 -14.23 7.94 -4.43
C LYS A 537 -14.79 6.52 -4.60
N ASN A 538 -15.96 6.25 -4.01
CA ASN A 538 -16.69 4.99 -4.02
C ASN A 538 -16.06 3.86 -3.17
N VAL A 539 -16.79 2.74 -3.01
CA VAL A 539 -16.49 1.67 -2.06
C VAL A 539 -15.21 0.89 -2.35
N TRP A 540 -14.75 0.91 -3.60
CA TRP A 540 -13.47 0.32 -3.98
C TRP A 540 -12.27 1.06 -3.37
N MET A 541 -12.45 2.22 -2.73
CA MET A 541 -11.41 2.80 -1.89
C MET A 541 -11.12 2.00 -0.63
N TYR A 542 -12.04 1.17 -0.15
CA TYR A 542 -11.83 0.39 1.07
C TYR A 542 -10.52 -0.42 1.03
N PRO A 543 -10.25 -1.31 0.04
CA PRO A 543 -8.96 -2.00 -0.06
C PRO A 543 -7.77 -1.04 -0.24
N ARG A 544 -7.95 0.06 -0.98
CA ARG A 544 -6.89 1.06 -1.24
C ARG A 544 -6.40 1.75 0.03
N LEU A 545 -7.27 1.95 1.03
CA LEU A 545 -6.86 2.45 2.35
C LEU A 545 -5.90 1.48 3.05
N PHE A 546 -6.13 0.16 2.92
CA PHE A 546 -5.22 -0.88 3.43
C PHE A 546 -3.92 -0.98 2.61
N TRP A 547 -3.97 -0.69 1.30
CA TRP A 547 -2.76 -0.60 0.48
C TRP A 547 -1.88 0.56 0.93
N GLU A 548 -2.47 1.73 1.21
CA GLU A 548 -1.75 2.89 1.73
C GLU A 548 -1.11 2.61 3.10
N THR A 549 -1.82 1.94 4.02
CA THR A 549 -1.24 1.49 5.30
C THR A 549 -0.12 0.48 5.13
N GLY A 550 -0.23 -0.43 4.16
CA GLY A 550 0.82 -1.41 3.85
C GLY A 550 2.08 -0.75 3.29
N ILE A 551 1.95 0.24 2.40
CA ILE A 551 3.09 1.03 1.89
C ILE A 551 3.74 1.80 3.04
N LEU A 552 2.96 2.46 3.88
CA LEU A 552 3.47 3.17 5.06
C LEU A 552 4.19 2.20 6.02
N GLY A 553 3.64 1.02 6.25
CA GLY A 553 4.28 -0.04 7.02
C GLY A 553 5.59 -0.51 6.38
N GLN A 554 5.65 -0.61 5.04
CA GLN A 554 6.86 -0.98 4.33
C GLN A 554 7.97 0.07 4.52
N VAL A 555 7.64 1.37 4.49
CA VAL A 555 8.58 2.44 4.83
C VAL A 555 9.11 2.25 6.25
N LEU A 556 8.23 2.09 7.24
CA LEU A 556 8.62 1.90 8.64
C LEU A 556 9.54 0.68 8.84
N TYR A 557 9.29 -0.42 8.13
CA TYR A 557 10.17 -1.59 8.13
C TYR A 557 11.58 -1.28 7.62
N LEU A 558 11.68 -0.58 6.50
CA LEU A 558 12.96 -0.28 5.85
C LEU A 558 13.74 0.77 6.64
N GLU A 559 13.06 1.84 7.08
CA GLU A 559 13.61 2.88 7.94
C GLU A 559 14.19 2.30 9.24
N ALA A 560 13.42 1.49 9.95
CA ALA A 560 13.86 0.85 11.18
C ALA A 560 15.13 0.00 10.95
N HIS A 561 15.16 -0.78 9.88
CA HIS A 561 16.31 -1.61 9.56
C HIS A 561 17.53 -0.78 9.11
N ALA A 562 17.30 0.31 8.37
CA ALA A 562 18.35 1.21 7.90
C ALA A 562 19.08 1.91 9.06
N VAL A 563 18.37 2.20 10.15
CA VAL A 563 18.96 2.82 11.36
C VAL A 563 19.46 1.80 12.39
N GLY A 564 19.39 0.49 12.05
CA GLY A 564 19.97 -0.60 12.83
C GLY A 564 19.07 -1.18 13.92
N ILE A 565 17.75 -0.95 13.84
CA ILE A 565 16.74 -1.54 14.72
C ILE A 565 15.74 -2.38 13.89
N ALA A 566 14.58 -2.70 14.44
CA ALA A 566 13.55 -3.45 13.75
C ALA A 566 12.16 -2.81 13.92
N ALA A 567 11.22 -3.33 13.16
CA ALA A 567 9.83 -2.96 13.27
C ALA A 567 8.95 -4.18 13.06
N THR A 568 7.66 -4.03 13.38
CA THR A 568 6.64 -5.05 13.13
C THR A 568 5.26 -4.43 12.94
N GLY A 569 4.55 -4.88 11.91
CA GLY A 569 3.13 -4.64 11.75
C GLY A 569 2.30 -5.48 12.71
N ILE A 570 1.27 -4.87 13.27
CA ILE A 570 0.38 -5.48 14.26
C ILE A 570 -1.04 -5.47 13.69
N GLY A 571 -1.48 -6.62 13.19
CA GLY A 571 -2.82 -6.80 12.63
C GLY A 571 -3.94 -6.94 13.68
N CYS A 572 -3.58 -7.23 14.94
CA CYS A 572 -4.53 -7.34 16.06
C CYS A 572 -4.49 -6.09 16.92
N TYR A 573 -5.61 -5.37 16.93
CA TYR A 573 -5.82 -4.20 17.76
C TYR A 573 -7.33 -4.08 18.06
N PHE A 574 -7.69 -3.48 19.19
CA PHE A 574 -9.09 -3.27 19.56
C PHE A 574 -9.62 -1.98 18.94
N ASP A 575 -10.30 -2.12 17.79
CA ASP A 575 -10.71 -1.01 16.92
C ASP A 575 -11.40 0.13 17.70
N ASP A 576 -12.50 -0.17 18.40
CA ASP A 576 -13.30 0.86 19.09
C ASP A 576 -12.62 1.38 20.37
N ALA A 577 -11.78 0.58 21.02
CA ALA A 577 -11.02 1.03 22.20
C ALA A 577 -9.99 2.11 21.82
N VAL A 578 -9.39 2.00 20.63
CA VAL A 578 -8.52 3.05 20.09
C VAL A 578 -9.33 4.31 19.82
N HIS A 579 -10.55 4.18 19.28
CA HIS A 579 -11.44 5.30 19.04
C HIS A 579 -11.83 6.00 20.34
N GLU A 580 -12.16 5.26 21.39
CA GLU A 580 -12.45 5.82 22.71
C GLU A 580 -11.28 6.63 23.25
N VAL A 581 -10.05 6.12 23.16
CA VAL A 581 -8.83 6.84 23.58
C VAL A 581 -8.65 8.14 22.80
N LEU A 582 -8.88 8.11 21.48
CA LEU A 582 -8.74 9.28 20.61
C LEU A 582 -9.94 10.24 20.67
N GLY A 583 -11.09 9.78 21.16
CA GLY A 583 -12.36 10.51 21.11
C GLY A 583 -13.08 10.43 19.75
N LEU A 584 -12.63 9.57 18.84
CA LEU A 584 -13.25 9.39 17.53
C LEU A 584 -14.65 8.78 17.68
N LYS A 585 -15.59 9.23 16.85
CA LYS A 585 -16.98 8.77 16.85
C LYS A 585 -17.44 8.47 15.43
N GLY A 586 -18.37 7.52 15.32
CA GLY A 586 -18.95 7.13 14.04
C GLY A 586 -17.92 6.53 13.09
N SER A 587 -18.11 6.78 11.79
CA SER A 587 -17.35 6.21 10.68
C SER A 587 -16.34 7.17 10.04
N ALA A 588 -16.33 8.46 10.42
CA ALA A 588 -15.55 9.49 9.73
C ALA A 588 -14.04 9.16 9.70
N PHE A 589 -13.51 8.65 10.81
CA PHE A 589 -12.14 8.16 10.90
C PHE A 589 -12.13 6.76 11.51
N GLN A 590 -11.41 5.82 10.89
CA GLN A 590 -11.28 4.43 11.39
C GLN A 590 -9.81 4.02 11.51
N ILE A 591 -9.52 3.14 12.48
CA ILE A 591 -8.19 2.60 12.72
C ILE A 591 -7.99 1.33 11.88
N LEU A 592 -6.96 1.29 11.05
CA LEU A 592 -6.79 0.24 10.03
C LEU A 592 -5.56 -0.65 10.25
N TYR A 593 -4.54 -0.15 10.94
CA TYR A 593 -3.32 -0.92 11.18
C TYR A 593 -2.57 -0.41 12.40
N HIS A 594 -1.97 -1.31 13.19
CA HIS A 594 -0.99 -0.92 14.20
C HIS A 594 0.41 -1.28 13.73
N PHE A 595 1.41 -0.57 14.23
CA PHE A 595 2.81 -0.80 13.92
C PHE A 595 3.69 -0.48 15.13
N THR A 596 4.87 -1.07 15.20
CA THR A 596 5.81 -0.83 16.31
C THR A 596 7.25 -0.78 15.80
N VAL A 597 8.08 0.09 16.38
CA VAL A 597 9.48 0.31 15.97
C VAL A 597 10.38 0.36 17.20
N GLY A 598 11.38 -0.52 17.26
CA GLY A 598 12.27 -0.65 18.40
C GLY A 598 13.39 -1.66 18.16
N SER A 599 14.23 -1.85 19.17
CA SER A 599 15.32 -2.83 19.11
C SER A 599 14.75 -4.23 19.35
N PRO A 600 15.00 -5.20 18.45
CA PRO A 600 14.41 -6.53 18.55
C PRO A 600 15.13 -7.40 19.58
N VAL A 601 14.39 -8.32 20.20
CA VAL A 601 15.01 -9.47 20.89
C VAL A 601 15.37 -10.52 19.84
N LEU A 602 16.65 -10.94 19.82
CA LEU A 602 17.13 -11.97 18.90
C LEU A 602 17.05 -13.36 19.53
N ASP A 603 16.19 -14.22 18.96
CA ASP A 603 16.14 -15.63 19.34
C ASP A 603 17.26 -16.42 18.64
N LYS A 604 18.33 -16.72 19.39
CA LYS A 604 19.49 -17.48 18.90
C LYS A 604 19.19 -18.96 18.63
N ARG A 605 18.02 -19.47 19.04
CA ARG A 605 17.59 -20.86 18.78
C ARG A 605 17.05 -21.04 17.37
N ILE A 606 16.68 -19.95 16.69
CA ILE A 606 16.14 -20.00 15.33
C ILE A 606 17.29 -19.95 14.33
N MET A 607 17.49 -21.05 13.61
CA MET A 607 18.46 -21.11 12.52
C MET A 607 17.94 -20.30 11.33
N SER A 608 18.85 -19.62 10.62
CA SER A 608 18.56 -18.91 9.38
C SER A 608 19.32 -19.53 8.22
N LEU A 609 18.61 -19.96 7.19
CA LEU A 609 19.19 -20.43 5.95
C LEU A 609 19.04 -19.37 4.84
N PRO A 610 19.91 -19.40 3.80
CA PRO A 610 19.77 -18.53 2.62
C PRO A 610 18.42 -18.69 1.94
N ALA A 611 17.97 -17.67 1.22
CA ALA A 611 16.69 -17.69 0.48
C ALA A 611 16.57 -18.88 -0.49
N TYR A 612 17.68 -19.22 -1.16
CA TYR A 612 17.77 -20.31 -2.13
C TYR A 612 19.07 -21.07 -1.85
N PRO A 613 19.04 -22.09 -0.97
CA PRO A 613 20.26 -22.73 -0.46
C PRO A 613 20.93 -23.71 -1.44
N GLY A 614 20.43 -23.82 -2.68
CA GLY A 614 21.00 -24.65 -3.74
C GLY A 614 20.51 -26.12 -3.68
N PRO A 615 20.79 -26.91 -4.73
CA PRO A 615 20.22 -28.25 -4.89
C PRO A 615 20.70 -29.29 -3.87
N THR A 616 21.72 -28.99 -3.06
CA THR A 616 22.26 -29.88 -2.03
C THR A 616 21.68 -29.65 -0.64
N ILE A 617 20.81 -28.65 -0.48
CA ILE A 617 20.17 -28.29 0.79
C ILE A 617 18.67 -28.21 0.54
N ASP A 618 17.94 -29.24 0.97
CA ASP A 618 16.48 -29.17 1.04
C ASP A 618 16.10 -28.25 2.22
N ALA A 619 15.40 -27.15 1.93
CA ALA A 619 14.88 -26.21 2.93
C ALA A 619 13.36 -26.19 2.93
#